data_AF-A0A7L0HEJ4-F1
#
_entry.id   AF-A0A7L0HEJ4-F1
#
_cell.length_a   1.000
_cell.length_b   1.000
_cell.length_c   1.000
_cell.angle_alpha   90.00
_cell.angle_beta   90.00
_cell.angle_gamma   90.00
#
_symmetry.space_group_name_H-M   'P 1'
#
loop_
_entity.id
_entity.type
_entity.pdbx_description
1 polymer ?
#
loop_
_entity_poly.entity_id
_entity_poly.type
_entity_poly.pdbx_seq_one_letter_code
_entity_poly.pdbx_strand_id
1 'polypeptide(L)'
;GVWRQTRALLFKNCLIKCRTKKSSVQEVLFPLFFLFWLILMSMMHPHRKYEAVANTNLGSLDTSVLVNFVIGYTPPTPLAREIMRKVAFDNFEDGIITEEYLSEEDLQESSAFKPSNFVGVVFTGAMSYQLRFPDSVAMASLYTESR
;
A
#
# COMPACT_ATOMS: atom_id res chain seq x y z
N GLY A 1 -30.36 13.42 41.34
CA GLY A 1 -29.19 13.61 40.45
C GLY A 1 -29.58 14.47 39.27
N VAL A 2 -29.15 15.72 39.26
CA VAL A 2 -29.54 16.76 38.29
C VAL A 2 -29.23 16.32 36.84
N TRP A 3 -28.16 15.53 36.64
CA TRP A 3 -27.75 14.99 35.34
C TRP A 3 -28.83 14.16 34.62
N ARG A 4 -29.55 13.27 35.33
CA ARG A 4 -30.63 12.46 34.72
C ARG A 4 -31.82 13.34 34.30
N GLN A 5 -32.10 14.40 35.05
CA GLN A 5 -33.13 15.38 34.71
C GLN A 5 -32.73 16.23 33.51
N THR A 6 -31.49 16.74 33.47
CA THR A 6 -31.00 17.53 32.33
C THR A 6 -31.01 16.70 31.04
N ARG A 7 -30.59 15.42 31.10
CA ARG A 7 -30.64 14.52 29.94
C ARG A 7 -32.06 14.28 29.44
N ALA A 8 -33.02 14.09 30.36
CA ALA A 8 -34.43 13.91 30.01
C ALA A 8 -35.04 15.19 29.41
N LEU A 9 -34.69 16.37 29.94
CA LEU A 9 -35.12 17.68 29.43
C LEU A 9 -34.56 17.98 28.04
N LEU A 10 -33.29 17.69 27.80
CA LEU A 10 -32.65 17.85 26.50
C LEU A 10 -33.25 16.89 25.47
N PHE A 11 -33.45 15.63 25.84
CA PHE A 11 -34.08 14.64 24.96
C PHE A 11 -35.52 15.03 24.62
N LYS A 12 -36.29 15.49 25.61
CA LYS A 12 -37.66 15.98 25.41
C LYS A 12 -37.69 17.22 24.50
N ASN A 13 -36.82 18.20 24.71
CA ASN A 13 -36.72 19.39 23.85
C ASN A 13 -36.26 19.04 22.43
N CYS A 14 -35.29 18.14 22.29
CA CYS A 14 -34.81 17.67 21.00
C CYS A 14 -35.93 16.94 20.24
N LEU A 15 -36.62 16.00 20.87
CA LEU A 15 -37.75 15.27 20.26
C LEU A 15 -38.93 16.18 19.89
N ILE A 16 -39.29 17.14 20.74
CA ILE A 16 -40.39 18.08 20.46
C ILE A 16 -40.03 19.01 19.30
N LYS A 17 -38.78 19.51 19.26
CA LYS A 17 -38.29 20.34 18.15
C LYS A 17 -38.14 19.54 16.86
N CYS A 18 -37.77 18.26 16.95
CA CYS A 18 -37.76 17.32 15.83
C CYS A 18 -39.17 17.02 15.28
N ARG A 19 -40.19 16.96 16.16
CA ARG A 19 -41.58 16.65 15.76
C ARG A 19 -42.26 17.79 15.01
N THR A 20 -41.91 19.05 15.29
CA THR A 20 -42.63 20.22 14.76
C THR A 20 -41.99 20.86 13.53
N LYS A 21 -40.76 20.48 13.17
CA LYS A 21 -40.04 21.12 12.05
C LYS A 21 -39.29 20.06 11.24
N LYS A 22 -39.95 19.51 10.21
CA LYS A 22 -39.36 18.49 9.30
C LYS A 22 -38.05 18.97 8.63
N SER A 23 -37.90 20.29 8.40
CA SER A 23 -36.66 20.89 7.88
C SER A 23 -35.50 20.85 8.89
N SER A 24 -35.78 21.04 10.18
CA SER A 24 -34.74 21.15 11.22
C SER A 24 -34.07 19.83 11.55
N VAL A 25 -34.79 18.70 11.39
CA VAL A 25 -34.22 17.37 11.60
C VAL A 25 -33.24 17.04 10.48
N GLN A 26 -33.61 17.33 9.24
CA GLN A 26 -32.77 17.06 8.08
C GLN A 26 -31.47 17.88 8.11
N GLU A 27 -31.54 19.14 8.53
CA GLU A 27 -30.39 20.05 8.68
C GLU A 27 -29.33 19.53 9.67
N VAL A 28 -29.72 18.78 10.71
CA VAL A 28 -28.80 18.23 11.71
C VAL A 28 -28.45 16.76 11.44
N LEU A 29 -29.39 16.00 10.90
CA LEU A 29 -29.21 14.58 10.59
C LEU A 29 -28.18 14.38 9.47
N PHE A 30 -28.23 15.22 8.43
CA PHE A 30 -27.30 15.13 7.30
C PHE A 30 -25.83 15.35 7.69
N PRO A 31 -25.43 16.43 8.37
CA PRO A 31 -24.05 16.62 8.81
C PRO A 31 -23.62 15.56 9.83
N LEU A 32 -24.53 15.08 10.69
CA LEU A 32 -24.20 14.03 11.66
C LEU A 32 -23.96 12.67 10.96
N PHE A 33 -24.78 12.32 9.97
CA PHE A 33 -24.63 11.12 9.17
C PHE A 33 -23.35 11.17 8.33
N PHE A 34 -23.06 12.33 7.71
CA PHE A 34 -21.83 12.54 6.96
C PHE A 34 -20.58 12.41 7.84
N LEU A 35 -20.59 13.04 9.02
CA LEU A 35 -19.49 12.92 9.98
C LEU A 35 -19.29 11.46 10.42
N PHE A 36 -20.36 10.74 10.72
CA PHE A 36 -20.30 9.32 11.06
C PHE A 36 -19.70 8.48 9.93
N TRP A 37 -20.11 8.73 8.68
CA TRP A 37 -19.55 8.07 7.49
C TRP A 37 -18.06 8.37 7.30
N LEU A 38 -17.63 9.61 7.50
CA LEU A 38 -16.21 9.96 7.41
C LEU A 38 -15.38 9.23 8.46
N ILE A 39 -15.90 9.09 9.68
CA ILE A 39 -15.25 8.32 10.75
C ILE A 39 -15.18 6.84 10.35
N LEU A 40 -16.27 6.27 9.81
CA LEU A 40 -16.28 4.89 9.32
C LEU A 40 -15.23 4.67 8.22
N MET A 41 -15.18 5.55 7.22
CA MET A 41 -14.20 5.49 6.13
C MET A 41 -12.77 5.62 6.65
N SER A 42 -12.54 6.52 7.61
CA SER A 42 -11.24 6.68 8.27
C SER A 42 -10.83 5.46 9.09
N MET A 43 -11.79 4.73 9.68
CA MET A 43 -11.52 3.49 10.42
C MET A 43 -11.30 2.30 9.48
N MET A 44 -12.02 2.24 8.36
CA MET A 44 -11.88 1.20 7.35
C MET A 44 -10.58 1.30 6.54
N HIS A 45 -10.00 2.50 6.49
CA HIS A 45 -8.70 2.74 5.88
C HIS A 45 -7.68 3.09 6.97
N PRO A 46 -7.31 2.16 7.87
CA PRO A 46 -6.26 2.44 8.83
C PRO A 46 -5.03 2.85 8.05
N HIS A 47 -4.53 4.05 8.35
CA HIS A 47 -3.30 4.57 7.78
C HIS A 47 -2.24 3.47 7.97
N ARG A 48 -1.83 2.81 6.88
CA ARG A 48 -0.78 1.79 6.87
C ARG A 48 0.51 2.50 7.26
N LYS A 49 0.72 2.67 8.56
CA LYS A 49 2.02 3.03 9.10
C LYS A 49 2.83 1.76 9.01
N TYR A 50 3.65 1.69 7.98
CA TYR A 50 4.73 0.72 7.95
C TYR A 50 5.65 1.11 9.11
N GLU A 51 5.48 0.42 10.24
CA GLU A 51 6.45 0.50 11.33
C GLU A 51 7.82 0.20 10.74
N ALA A 52 8.82 0.99 11.12
CA ALA A 52 10.18 0.77 10.67
C ALA A 52 10.58 -0.65 11.10
N VAL A 53 10.73 -1.54 10.12
CA VAL A 53 11.17 -2.91 10.38
C VAL A 53 12.53 -2.82 11.06
N ALA A 54 12.65 -3.39 12.26
CA ALA A 54 13.92 -3.43 12.96
C ALA A 54 14.97 -4.04 12.03
N ASN A 55 16.18 -3.46 11.99
CA ASN A 55 17.31 -3.98 11.21
C ASN A 55 17.80 -5.31 11.80
N THR A 56 16.96 -6.34 11.76
CA THR A 56 17.32 -7.69 12.12
C THR A 56 18.20 -8.25 11.00
N ASN A 57 19.26 -8.93 11.39
CA ASN A 57 20.16 -9.57 10.44
C ASN A 57 19.37 -10.69 9.73
N LEU A 58 19.05 -10.52 8.45
CA LEU A 58 18.22 -11.44 7.66
C LEU A 58 18.93 -12.79 7.36
N GLY A 59 20.11 -13.01 7.94
CA GLY A 59 20.95 -14.18 7.67
C GLY A 59 21.71 -14.07 6.35
N SER A 60 22.41 -15.13 5.99
CA SER A 60 23.02 -15.25 4.66
C SER A 60 21.91 -15.55 3.65
N LEU A 61 21.87 -14.78 2.57
CA LEU A 61 20.96 -15.04 1.46
C LEU A 61 21.36 -16.37 0.80
N ASP A 62 20.40 -17.27 0.66
CA ASP A 62 20.60 -18.51 -0.09
C ASP A 62 20.62 -18.20 -1.58
N THR A 63 21.83 -18.08 -2.13
CA THR A 63 22.07 -17.72 -3.53
C THR A 63 21.47 -18.72 -4.52
N SER A 64 21.12 -19.93 -4.07
CA SER A 64 20.47 -20.95 -4.91
C SER A 64 19.06 -20.55 -5.36
N VAL A 65 18.34 -19.77 -4.54
CA VAL A 65 16.98 -19.27 -4.87
C VAL A 65 17.02 -18.18 -5.93
N LEU A 66 18.18 -17.53 -6.09
CA LEU A 66 18.37 -16.44 -7.04
C LEU A 66 18.84 -16.90 -8.41
N VAL A 67 19.12 -18.19 -8.57
CA VAL A 67 19.47 -18.78 -9.86
C VAL A 67 18.26 -18.68 -10.79
N ASN A 68 18.39 -17.95 -11.90
CA ASN A 68 17.32 -17.60 -12.85
C ASN A 68 16.34 -16.54 -12.36
N PHE A 69 16.75 -15.67 -11.43
CA PHE A 69 15.97 -14.50 -11.06
C PHE A 69 16.16 -13.39 -12.10
N VAL A 70 15.06 -12.84 -12.61
CA VAL A 70 15.07 -11.81 -13.65
C VAL A 70 14.65 -10.49 -13.04
N ILE A 71 15.51 -9.47 -13.15
CA ILE A 71 15.20 -8.11 -12.76
C ILE A 71 15.05 -7.25 -14.00
N GLY A 72 13.81 -6.90 -14.34
CA GLY A 72 13.52 -5.95 -15.39
C GLY A 72 13.56 -4.53 -14.85
N TYR A 73 14.09 -3.56 -15.61
CA TYR A 73 14.06 -2.16 -15.20
C TYR A 73 13.75 -1.17 -16.32
N THR A 74 13.10 -0.08 -15.94
CA THR A 74 12.72 1.04 -16.83
C THR A 74 12.70 2.36 -16.05
N PRO A 75 12.99 3.51 -16.68
CA PRO A 75 13.63 3.67 -17.99
C PRO A 75 15.15 3.35 -17.94
N PRO A 76 15.78 2.99 -19.07
CA PRO A 76 17.18 2.54 -19.11
C PRO A 76 18.14 3.75 -19.18
N THR A 77 18.09 4.57 -18.14
CA THR A 77 18.96 5.74 -17.99
C THR A 77 20.39 5.32 -17.62
N PRO A 78 21.42 6.14 -17.89
CA PRO A 78 22.80 5.81 -17.51
C PRO A 78 22.97 5.51 -16.01
N LEU A 79 22.24 6.23 -15.16
CA LEU A 79 22.24 6.00 -13.72
C LEU A 79 21.58 4.67 -13.36
N ALA A 80 20.41 4.37 -13.93
CA ALA A 80 19.72 3.10 -13.70
C ALA A 80 20.59 1.91 -14.13
N ARG A 81 21.27 2.01 -15.28
CA ARG A 81 22.19 0.96 -15.75
C ARG A 81 23.37 0.75 -14.80
N GLU A 82 23.98 1.81 -14.28
CA GLU A 82 25.08 1.68 -13.32
C GLU A 82 24.60 1.07 -11.99
N ILE A 83 23.41 1.46 -11.51
CA ILE A 83 22.79 0.85 -10.33
C ILE A 83 22.58 -0.65 -10.58
N MET A 84 21.92 -1.00 -11.67
CA MET A 84 21.60 -2.39 -12.00
C MET A 84 22.85 -3.24 -12.22
N ARG A 85 23.92 -2.66 -12.79
CA ARG A 85 25.22 -3.32 -12.93
C ARG A 85 25.83 -3.66 -11.57
N LYS A 86 25.76 -2.73 -10.61
CA LYS A 86 26.23 -2.98 -9.23
C LYS A 86 25.35 -4.00 -8.50
N VAL A 87 24.03 -3.91 -8.67
CA VAL A 87 23.09 -4.89 -8.11
C VAL A 87 23.43 -6.29 -8.60
N ALA A 88 23.65 -6.46 -9.91
CA ALA A 88 24.04 -7.74 -10.49
C ALA A 88 25.40 -8.24 -9.94
N PHE A 89 26.43 -7.39 -9.92
CA PHE A 89 27.80 -7.81 -9.62
C PHE A 89 28.11 -7.96 -8.12
N ASP A 90 27.69 -7.00 -7.30
CA ASP A 90 28.11 -6.95 -5.88
C ASP A 90 27.32 -7.93 -5.01
N ASN A 91 26.14 -8.36 -5.46
CA ASN A 91 25.23 -9.16 -4.64
C ASN A 91 25.06 -10.60 -5.15
N PHE A 92 25.38 -10.89 -6.42
CA PHE A 92 25.06 -12.18 -7.04
C PHE A 92 26.18 -12.61 -7.99
N GLU A 93 26.99 -13.59 -7.59
CA GLU A 93 28.18 -14.00 -8.35
C GLU A 93 27.88 -14.52 -9.77
N ASP A 94 26.66 -15.02 -10.07
CA ASP A 94 26.29 -15.40 -11.45
C ASP A 94 24.77 -15.65 -11.69
N GLY A 95 23.91 -15.28 -10.74
CA GLY A 95 22.53 -15.80 -10.70
C GLY A 95 21.43 -14.95 -11.34
N ILE A 96 21.63 -13.62 -11.36
CA ILE A 96 20.57 -12.67 -11.73
C ILE A 96 20.73 -12.18 -13.17
N ILE A 97 19.63 -12.24 -13.91
CA ILE A 97 19.51 -11.72 -15.27
C ILE A 97 18.86 -10.33 -15.20
N THR A 98 19.56 -9.29 -15.64
CA THR A 98 19.00 -7.94 -15.71
C THR A 98 18.52 -7.64 -17.13
N GLU A 99 17.25 -7.23 -17.28
CA GLU A 99 16.64 -6.88 -18.56
C GLU A 99 16.26 -5.40 -18.63
N GLU A 100 16.65 -4.72 -19.71
CA GLU A 100 16.34 -3.30 -19.96
C GLU A 100 15.02 -3.15 -20.72
N TYR A 101 14.14 -2.27 -20.23
CA TYR A 101 12.85 -1.96 -20.85
C TYR A 101 12.75 -0.47 -21.13
N LEU A 102 12.23 -0.11 -22.31
CA LEU A 102 12.08 1.29 -22.73
C LEU A 102 10.87 1.96 -22.07
N SER A 103 9.80 1.21 -21.87
CA SER A 103 8.56 1.69 -21.28
C SER A 103 8.09 0.82 -20.12
N GLU A 104 7.18 1.37 -19.32
CA GLU A 104 6.57 0.67 -18.20
C GLU A 104 5.62 -0.43 -18.67
N GLU A 105 4.95 -0.21 -19.81
CA GLU A 105 4.04 -1.16 -20.44
C GLU A 105 4.79 -2.42 -20.90
N ASP A 106 5.95 -2.25 -21.53
CA ASP A 106 6.81 -3.36 -21.98
C ASP A 106 7.29 -4.21 -20.79
N LEU A 107 7.67 -3.54 -19.69
CA LEU A 107 8.06 -4.19 -18.45
C LEU A 107 6.90 -5.00 -17.86
N GLN A 108 5.70 -4.43 -17.89
CA GLN A 108 4.49 -5.09 -17.37
C GLN A 108 4.10 -6.30 -18.22
N GLU A 109 4.16 -6.20 -19.55
CA GLU A 109 3.91 -7.34 -20.44
C GLU A 109 4.89 -8.49 -20.18
N SER A 110 6.17 -8.18 -20.02
CA SER A 110 7.18 -9.21 -19.70
C SER A 110 6.95 -9.85 -18.33
N SER A 111 6.53 -9.05 -17.33
CA SER A 111 6.17 -9.57 -16.00
C SER A 111 4.99 -10.54 -16.04
N ALA A 112 4.04 -10.31 -16.95
CA ALA A 112 2.90 -11.21 -17.15
C ALA A 112 3.31 -12.53 -17.82
N PHE A 113 4.32 -12.50 -18.69
CA PHE A 113 4.84 -13.69 -19.37
C PHE A 113 5.80 -14.52 -18.49
N LYS A 114 6.51 -13.90 -17.53
CA LYS A 114 7.50 -14.54 -16.65
C LYS A 114 7.16 -14.40 -15.15
N PRO A 115 6.07 -14.98 -14.63
CA PRO A 115 5.52 -14.59 -13.33
C PRO A 115 6.21 -15.17 -12.08
N SER A 116 7.06 -16.20 -12.18
CA SER A 116 7.58 -16.87 -10.97
C SER A 116 8.84 -16.24 -10.37
N ASN A 117 9.73 -15.71 -11.21
CA ASN A 117 11.06 -15.22 -10.79
C ASN A 117 11.37 -13.82 -11.34
N PHE A 118 10.35 -13.01 -11.62
CA PHE A 118 10.52 -11.69 -12.21
C PHE A 118 10.19 -10.59 -11.21
N VAL A 119 11.06 -9.58 -11.13
CA VAL A 119 10.79 -8.32 -10.42
C VAL A 119 11.06 -7.15 -11.34
N GLY A 120 10.09 -6.26 -11.44
CA GLY A 120 10.19 -5.01 -12.18
C GLY A 120 10.66 -3.87 -11.28
N VAL A 121 11.57 -3.03 -11.79
CA VAL A 121 12.04 -1.81 -11.13
C VAL A 121 11.73 -0.62 -12.02
N VAL A 122 10.84 0.26 -11.55
CA VAL A 122 10.47 1.49 -12.25
C VAL A 122 11.17 2.67 -11.57
N PHE A 123 12.20 3.21 -12.21
CA PHE A 123 12.92 4.38 -11.73
C PHE A 123 12.12 5.65 -12.02
N THR A 124 11.63 6.30 -10.97
CA THR A 124 10.86 7.54 -11.08
C THR A 124 11.75 8.78 -10.99
N GLY A 125 12.99 8.62 -10.52
CA GLY A 125 13.97 9.68 -10.37
C GLY A 125 15.35 9.14 -9.97
N ALA A 126 16.29 10.04 -9.65
CA ALA A 126 17.67 9.66 -9.31
C ALA A 126 17.80 8.89 -7.98
N MET A 127 16.88 9.11 -7.05
CA MET A 127 16.87 8.48 -5.72
C MET A 127 15.52 7.84 -5.39
N SER A 128 14.67 7.64 -6.40
CA SER A 128 13.32 7.11 -6.21
C SER A 128 13.03 6.03 -7.24
N TYR A 129 12.52 4.90 -6.76
CA TYR A 129 12.14 3.76 -7.58
C TYR A 129 10.89 3.09 -6.99
N GLN A 130 10.19 2.35 -7.82
CA GLN A 130 9.06 1.51 -7.44
C GLN A 130 9.33 0.07 -7.86
N LEU A 131 9.05 -0.88 -6.97
CA LEU A 131 9.13 -2.30 -7.28
C LEU A 131 7.77 -2.81 -7.75
N ARG A 132 7.78 -3.64 -8.79
CA ARG A 132 6.61 -4.36 -9.29
C ARG A 132 6.86 -5.84 -9.18
N PHE A 133 5.88 -6.53 -8.60
CA PHE A 133 5.86 -7.97 -8.50
C PHE A 133 4.69 -8.49 -9.34
N PRO A 134 4.83 -9.67 -9.95
CA PRO A 134 3.71 -10.34 -10.59
C PRO A 134 2.60 -10.61 -9.56
N ASP A 135 1.33 -10.53 -9.99
CA ASP A 135 0.13 -10.54 -9.13
C ASP A 135 0.05 -11.75 -8.17
N SER A 136 0.77 -12.84 -8.43
CA SER A 136 0.89 -13.98 -7.54
C SER A 136 1.53 -13.64 -6.18
N VAL A 137 2.38 -12.61 -6.10
CA VAL A 137 3.05 -12.17 -4.86
C VAL A 137 2.17 -11.24 -4.03
N ALA A 138 1.18 -10.58 -4.62
CA ALA A 138 0.21 -9.77 -3.87
C ALA A 138 -0.56 -10.61 -2.84
N MET A 139 -0.76 -11.91 -3.12
CA MET A 139 -1.36 -12.89 -2.21
C MET A 139 -0.48 -13.22 -0.99
N ALA A 140 0.85 -13.10 -1.07
CA ALA A 140 1.74 -13.38 0.07
C ALA A 140 1.61 -12.31 1.18
N SER A 141 1.18 -11.09 0.83
CA SER A 141 0.87 -10.04 1.82
C SER A 141 -0.40 -10.31 2.65
N LEU A 142 -1.20 -11.31 2.26
CA LEU A 142 -2.34 -11.81 3.05
C LEU A 142 -1.89 -12.84 4.11
N TYR A 143 -0.67 -13.39 4.01
CA TYR A 143 -0.17 -14.43 4.93
C TYR A 143 0.72 -13.90 6.06
N THR A 144 1.04 -12.60 6.09
CA THR A 144 1.73 -11.97 7.23
C THR A 144 0.77 -11.57 8.37
N GLU A 145 -0.37 -12.27 8.49
CA GLU A 145 -1.26 -12.21 9.66
C GLU A 145 -1.44 -13.64 10.20
N SER A 146 -0.37 -14.22 10.76
CA SER A 146 -0.49 -15.31 11.74
C SER A 146 0.84 -15.53 12.45
N ARG A 147 1.05 -14.84 13.57
CA ARG A 147 1.37 -15.45 14.87
C ARG A 147 1.37 -14.41 15.98
#